data_AF-A0A5C6VYE5-F1
#
_entry.id   AF-A0A5C6VYE5-F1
#
_cell.length_a   1.000
_cell.length_b   1.000
_cell.length_c   1.000
_cell.angle_alpha   90.00
_cell.angle_beta   90.00
_cell.angle_gamma   90.00
#
_symmetry.space_group_name_H-M   'P 1'
#
loop_
_entity.id
_entity.type
_entity.pdbx_description
1 polymer ?
#
loop_
_entity_poly.entity_id
_entity_poly.type
_entity_poly.pdbx_seq_one_letter_code
_entity_poly.pdbx_strand_id
1 'polypeptide(L)'
;MMAHSHASWADTTEIFQVARATSGETHGGTVGMPMVKRTGVEHNARALTVDESAVVRIREALIFAARAQQVVSYRDFHAFFGGAGTLRKRFELLDRIVHELADPADADYGSLMANSQGLPGPEFLRRYRVFHADEYETIVGGNAFTRPRSAQRLRIALTERQRVYLHARNQRPALPEVPVWTPTLAIRGPESPTKP
;
A
#
# COMPACT_ATOMS: atom_id res chain seq x y z
N MET A 1 -22.64 -33.84 5.23
CA MET A 1 -22.25 -33.02 6.40
C MET A 1 -21.03 -32.21 6.01
N MET A 2 -21.20 -30.93 5.65
CA MET A 2 -20.09 -30.00 5.41
C MET A 2 -20.23 -28.83 6.37
N ALA A 3 -19.17 -28.59 7.13
CA ALA A 3 -19.10 -27.58 8.17
C ALA A 3 -19.02 -26.18 7.55
N HIS A 4 -19.93 -25.30 7.96
CA HIS A 4 -19.92 -23.88 7.66
C HIS A 4 -18.85 -23.18 8.50
N SER A 5 -17.87 -22.53 7.86
CA SER A 5 -16.98 -21.58 8.51
C SER A 5 -17.42 -20.16 8.16
N HIS A 6 -18.35 -19.62 8.96
CA HIS A 6 -18.73 -18.21 8.94
C HIS A 6 -17.69 -17.40 9.73
N ALA A 7 -16.82 -16.66 9.04
CA ALA A 7 -16.11 -15.55 9.67
C ALA A 7 -16.95 -14.29 9.48
N SER A 8 -17.70 -13.93 10.53
CA SER A 8 -18.44 -12.66 10.63
C SER A 8 -17.46 -11.52 10.90
N TRP A 9 -17.31 -10.60 9.94
CA TRP A 9 -16.49 -9.38 10.09
C TRP A 9 -17.35 -8.19 10.48
N ALA A 10 -18.16 -8.36 11.51
CA ALA A 10 -19.02 -7.33 12.06
C ALA A 10 -18.76 -7.16 13.56
N ASP A 11 -17.51 -6.89 13.95
CA ASP A 11 -17.25 -6.18 15.21
C ASP A 11 -15.79 -5.69 15.29
N THR A 12 -15.55 -4.47 14.83
CA THR A 12 -14.36 -3.71 15.23
C THR A 12 -14.65 -2.24 15.03
N THR A 13 -15.65 -1.75 15.76
CA THR A 13 -15.95 -0.31 15.87
C THR A 13 -15.98 0.06 17.34
N GLU A 14 -14.90 -0.24 18.05
CA GLU A 14 -14.54 0.44 19.28
C GLU A 14 -13.02 0.56 19.33
N ILE A 15 -12.58 1.56 20.11
CA ILE A 15 -11.18 1.91 20.39
C ILE A 15 -10.57 2.81 19.30
N PHE A 16 -10.73 4.12 19.48
CA PHE A 16 -9.64 5.05 19.81
C PHE A 16 -10.20 6.48 19.90
N GLN A 17 -10.86 6.78 21.02
CA GLN A 17 -10.89 8.14 21.58
C GLN A 17 -10.32 8.06 23.00
N VAL A 18 -9.36 8.93 23.30
CA VAL A 18 -9.31 9.82 24.49
C VAL A 18 -7.87 10.32 24.68
N ALA A 19 -7.77 11.65 24.77
CA ALA A 19 -6.57 12.42 25.04
C ALA A 19 -6.34 12.63 26.55
N ARG A 20 -5.08 12.87 26.91
CA ARG A 20 -4.51 13.64 28.06
C ARG A 20 -5.18 13.58 29.45
N ALA A 21 -4.39 13.25 30.48
CA ALA A 21 -4.05 14.15 31.61
C ALA A 21 -3.13 13.50 32.69
N THR A 22 -2.09 14.26 33.07
CA THR A 22 -1.52 14.56 34.42
C THR A 22 -0.91 13.52 35.38
N SER A 23 0.30 13.89 35.83
CA SER A 23 1.13 13.63 37.03
C SER A 23 0.60 12.86 38.25
N GLY A 24 1.54 12.16 38.91
CA GLY A 24 1.46 11.76 40.33
C GLY A 24 2.65 10.89 40.77
N GLU A 25 3.49 11.46 41.63
CA GLU A 25 4.73 10.94 42.23
C GLU A 25 4.47 9.93 43.38
N THR A 26 5.41 9.01 43.67
CA THR A 26 5.79 8.60 45.06
C THR A 26 6.99 7.63 45.08
N HIS A 27 7.79 7.79 46.14
CA HIS A 27 9.09 7.17 46.44
C HIS A 27 9.03 5.74 47.03
N GLY A 28 10.12 4.96 46.86
CA GLY A 28 10.68 4.09 47.91
C GLY A 28 11.09 2.65 47.53
N GLY A 29 12.37 2.28 47.71
CA GLY A 29 12.75 0.96 48.25
C GLY A 29 13.54 -0.05 47.38
N THR A 30 14.87 0.14 47.29
CA THR A 30 15.96 -0.81 47.64
C THR A 30 16.00 -2.30 47.16
N VAL A 31 17.02 -2.57 46.32
CA VAL A 31 17.95 -3.75 46.22
C VAL A 31 17.53 -5.07 45.56
N GLY A 32 18.32 -5.46 44.54
CA GLY A 32 18.48 -6.83 44.04
C GLY A 32 19.10 -6.90 42.64
N MET A 33 20.44 -7.01 42.54
CA MET A 33 21.18 -7.27 41.30
C MET A 33 21.06 -8.76 40.85
N PRO A 34 21.75 -9.21 39.78
CA PRO A 34 21.32 -9.12 38.40
C PRO A 34 21.12 -10.52 37.79
N MET A 35 20.00 -10.77 37.09
CA MET A 35 19.88 -11.93 36.21
C MET A 35 20.02 -11.50 34.76
N VAL A 36 21.19 -11.78 34.20
CA VAL A 36 21.44 -11.82 32.77
C VAL A 36 20.55 -12.89 32.15
N LYS A 37 19.60 -12.48 31.31
CA LYS A 37 19.24 -13.22 30.10
C LYS A 37 19.21 -12.24 28.93
N ARG A 38 20.39 -12.01 28.35
CA ARG A 38 20.52 -11.44 27.01
C ARG A 38 19.96 -12.44 26.02
N THR A 39 18.72 -12.24 25.58
CA THR A 39 18.19 -12.91 24.38
C THR A 39 17.04 -12.09 23.80
N GLY A 40 17.35 -10.91 23.24
CA GLY A 40 16.32 -10.01 22.70
C GLY A 40 16.71 -9.22 21.44
N VAL A 41 17.93 -9.41 20.92
CA VAL A 41 18.44 -8.53 19.84
C VAL A 41 18.27 -9.15 18.45
N GLU A 42 18.23 -10.49 18.31
CA GLU A 42 18.18 -11.12 16.98
C GLU A 42 16.77 -11.24 16.37
N HIS A 43 15.73 -11.33 17.20
CA HIS A 43 14.34 -11.36 16.71
C HIS A 43 13.92 -10.03 16.07
N ASN A 44 14.45 -8.90 16.56
CA ASN A 44 14.15 -7.58 16.01
C ASN A 44 14.83 -7.35 14.67
N ALA A 45 16.11 -7.73 14.52
CA ALA A 45 16.83 -7.55 13.26
C ALA A 45 16.18 -8.36 12.11
N ARG A 46 15.81 -9.62 12.36
CA ARG A 46 15.10 -10.43 11.34
C ARG A 46 13.71 -9.88 11.04
N ALA A 47 12.95 -9.45 12.04
CA ALA A 47 11.64 -8.83 11.81
C ALA A 47 11.74 -7.54 10.97
N LEU A 48 12.73 -6.68 11.25
CA LEU A 48 12.98 -5.46 10.47
C LEU A 48 13.35 -5.77 9.01
N THR A 49 14.17 -6.80 8.76
CA THR A 49 14.49 -7.21 7.37
C THR A 49 13.29 -7.78 6.61
N VAL A 50 12.37 -8.45 7.30
CA VAL A 50 11.12 -8.96 6.70
C VAL A 50 10.19 -7.80 6.37
N ASP A 51 10.09 -6.81 7.26
CA ASP A 51 9.28 -5.61 7.05
C ASP A 51 9.81 -4.78 5.86
N GLU A 52 11.11 -4.56 5.75
CA GLU A 52 11.72 -3.86 4.59
C GLU A 52 11.49 -4.59 3.27
N SER A 53 11.66 -5.92 3.25
CA SER A 53 11.39 -6.74 2.07
C SER A 53 9.90 -6.71 1.70
N ALA A 54 9.00 -6.72 2.69
CA ALA A 54 7.56 -6.60 2.47
C ALA A 54 7.20 -5.23 1.90
N VAL A 55 7.81 -4.14 2.39
CA VAL A 55 7.58 -2.77 1.88
C VAL A 55 7.85 -2.69 0.39
N VAL A 56 9.03 -3.15 -0.06
CA VAL A 56 9.40 -3.12 -1.49
C VAL A 56 8.42 -3.94 -2.31
N ARG A 57 8.08 -5.16 -1.87
CA ARG A 57 7.14 -6.02 -2.61
C ARG A 57 5.73 -5.45 -2.69
N ILE A 58 5.23 -4.87 -1.59
CA ILE A 58 3.90 -4.24 -1.56
C ILE A 58 3.89 -3.02 -2.49
N ARG A 59 4.92 -2.18 -2.43
CA ARG A 59 5.06 -1.01 -3.32
C ARG A 59 5.04 -1.41 -4.79
N GLU A 60 5.89 -2.38 -5.17
CA GLU A 60 5.94 -2.88 -6.55
C GLU A 60 4.62 -3.51 -6.99
N ALA A 61 3.95 -4.28 -6.11
CA ALA A 61 2.65 -4.86 -6.40
C ALA A 61 1.59 -3.78 -6.67
N LEU A 62 1.57 -2.70 -5.90
CA LEU A 62 0.65 -1.57 -6.11
C LEU A 62 0.95 -0.81 -7.41
N ILE A 63 2.23 -0.54 -7.70
CA ILE A 63 2.64 0.11 -8.96
C ILE A 63 2.27 -0.77 -10.16
N PHE A 64 2.57 -2.06 -10.10
CA PHE A 64 2.24 -3.01 -11.14
C PHE A 64 0.72 -3.09 -11.36
N ALA A 65 -0.06 -3.24 -10.28
CA ALA A 65 -1.51 -3.27 -10.36
C ALA A 65 -2.07 -1.98 -10.95
N ALA A 66 -1.54 -0.81 -10.57
CA ALA A 66 -1.95 0.47 -11.15
C ALA A 66 -1.70 0.53 -12.67
N ARG A 67 -0.51 0.10 -13.11
CA ARG A 67 -0.15 0.09 -14.54
C ARG A 67 -0.96 -0.91 -15.35
N ALA A 68 -1.26 -2.07 -14.76
CA ALA A 68 -2.06 -3.13 -15.37
C ALA A 68 -3.57 -2.88 -15.26
N GLN A 69 -4.01 -1.80 -14.58
CA GLN A 69 -5.41 -1.52 -14.26
C GLN A 69 -6.10 -2.68 -13.51
N GLN A 70 -5.36 -3.27 -12.56
CA GLN A 70 -5.79 -4.38 -11.71
C GLN A 70 -5.92 -3.93 -10.25
N VAL A 71 -6.35 -4.87 -9.41
CA VAL A 71 -6.46 -4.71 -7.95
C VAL A 71 -5.58 -5.74 -7.25
N VAL A 72 -5.17 -5.44 -6.02
CA VAL A 72 -4.43 -6.35 -5.15
C VAL A 72 -5.39 -6.92 -4.11
N SER A 73 -5.48 -8.24 -4.01
CA SER A 73 -6.35 -8.85 -3.01
C SER A 73 -5.75 -8.69 -1.61
N TYR A 74 -6.60 -8.55 -0.59
CA TYR A 74 -6.14 -8.57 0.82
C TYR A 74 -5.42 -9.87 1.19
N ARG A 75 -5.77 -10.98 0.54
CA ARG A 75 -5.09 -12.26 0.71
C ARG A 75 -3.62 -12.16 0.28
N ASP A 76 -3.37 -11.63 -0.92
CA ASP A 76 -2.01 -11.50 -1.46
C ASP A 76 -1.20 -10.50 -0.64
N PHE A 77 -1.83 -9.41 -0.20
CA PHE A 77 -1.21 -8.46 0.72
C PHE A 77 -0.76 -9.10 2.03
N HIS A 78 -1.61 -9.92 2.66
CA HIS A 78 -1.24 -10.63 3.89
C HIS A 78 -0.14 -11.67 3.68
N ALA A 79 0.00 -12.22 2.47
CA ALA A 79 1.04 -13.18 2.14
C ALA A 79 2.46 -12.57 2.18
N PHE A 80 2.61 -11.27 1.93
CA PHE A 80 3.92 -10.59 1.99
C PHE A 80 4.61 -10.64 3.35
N PHE A 81 3.84 -10.85 4.42
CA PHE A 81 4.31 -10.87 5.80
C PHE A 81 4.61 -12.27 6.34
N GLY A 82 4.34 -13.34 5.57
CA GLY A 82 4.67 -14.71 5.96
C GLY A 82 4.09 -15.18 7.31
N GLY A 83 2.98 -14.58 7.76
CA GLY A 83 2.38 -14.85 9.07
C GLY A 83 2.91 -14.01 10.24
N ALA A 84 3.98 -13.23 10.04
CA ALA A 84 4.52 -12.33 11.05
C ALA A 84 3.74 -11.00 11.12
N GLY A 85 3.86 -10.30 12.25
CA GLY A 85 3.27 -8.98 12.47
C GLY A 85 1.77 -9.00 12.78
N THR A 86 1.33 -8.04 13.60
CA THR A 86 -0.09 -7.85 13.91
C THR A 86 -0.82 -7.24 12.72
N LEU A 87 -2.13 -7.48 12.62
CA LEU A 87 -2.95 -6.89 11.56
C LEU A 87 -2.85 -5.36 11.54
N ARG A 88 -2.78 -4.73 12.72
CA ARG A 88 -2.58 -3.28 12.87
C ARG A 88 -1.29 -2.81 12.20
N LYS A 89 -0.15 -3.45 12.49
CA LYS A 89 1.15 -3.11 11.89
C LYS A 89 1.14 -3.24 10.36
N ARG A 90 0.45 -4.25 9.83
CA ARG A 90 0.32 -4.43 8.38
C ARG A 90 -0.40 -3.24 7.74
N PHE A 91 -1.51 -2.80 8.35
CA PHE A 91 -2.26 -1.65 7.83
C PHE A 91 -1.53 -0.31 8.05
N GLU A 92 -0.79 -0.13 9.15
CA GLU A 92 0.10 1.02 9.36
C GLU A 92 1.18 1.09 8.25
N LEU A 93 1.74 -0.06 7.88
CA LEU A 93 2.74 -0.16 6.81
C LEU A 93 2.14 0.09 5.43
N LEU A 94 0.93 -0.41 5.16
CA LEU A 94 0.21 -0.09 3.93
C LEU A 94 -0.08 1.42 3.83
N ASP A 95 -0.54 2.04 4.92
CA ASP A 95 -0.83 3.47 4.96
C ASP A 95 0.42 4.29 4.63
N ARG A 96 1.56 3.97 5.25
CA ARG A 96 2.84 4.59 4.94
C ARG A 96 3.22 4.45 3.45
N ILE A 97 3.13 3.25 2.89
CA ILE A 97 3.49 3.00 1.48
C ILE A 97 2.61 3.82 0.52
N VAL A 98 1.31 3.90 0.80
CA VAL A 98 0.38 4.66 -0.04
C VAL A 98 0.75 6.15 -0.06
N HIS A 99 1.09 6.74 1.09
CA HIS A 99 1.53 8.13 1.17
C HIS A 99 2.91 8.36 0.53
N GLU A 100 3.78 7.36 0.52
CA GLU A 100 5.07 7.43 -0.19
C GLU A 100 4.92 7.34 -1.72
N LEU A 101 3.84 6.73 -2.22
CA LEU A 101 3.59 6.58 -3.65
C LEU A 101 3.01 7.83 -4.30
N ALA A 102 2.16 8.54 -3.57
CA ALA A 102 1.48 9.75 -4.04
C ALA A 102 0.90 10.55 -2.87
N ASP A 103 0.68 11.85 -3.09
CA ASP A 103 -0.21 12.63 -2.23
C ASP A 103 -1.64 12.04 -2.36
N PRO A 104 -2.32 11.65 -1.26
CA PRO A 104 -3.68 11.14 -1.30
C PRO A 104 -4.72 12.10 -1.88
N ALA A 105 -4.42 13.40 -1.96
CA ALA A 105 -5.24 14.37 -2.68
C ALA A 105 -5.17 14.18 -4.21
N ASP A 106 -4.04 13.68 -4.73
CA ASP A 106 -3.83 13.43 -6.16
C ASP A 106 -4.21 11.99 -6.55
N ALA A 107 -3.75 11.00 -5.77
CA ALA A 107 -4.04 9.59 -6.00
C ALA A 107 -3.81 8.71 -4.75
N ASP A 108 -4.85 8.03 -4.28
CA ASP A 108 -4.75 7.05 -3.17
C ASP A 108 -4.62 5.61 -3.70
N TYR A 109 -3.39 5.10 -3.73
CA TYR A 109 -3.08 3.71 -4.13
C TYR A 109 -3.73 2.65 -3.23
N GLY A 110 -4.20 3.01 -2.04
CA GLY A 110 -5.00 2.14 -1.18
C GLY A 110 -6.34 1.74 -1.80
N SER A 111 -6.84 2.48 -2.79
CA SER A 111 -8.03 2.12 -3.58
C SER A 111 -7.86 0.83 -4.38
N LEU A 112 -6.62 0.44 -4.69
CA LEU A 112 -6.29 -0.81 -5.40
C LEU A 112 -6.46 -2.04 -4.52
N MET A 113 -6.52 -1.88 -3.20
CA MET A 113 -6.76 -2.98 -2.29
C MET A 113 -8.22 -3.42 -2.36
N ALA A 114 -8.47 -4.72 -2.46
CA ALA A 114 -9.80 -5.27 -2.59
C ALA A 114 -10.01 -6.58 -1.79
N ASN A 115 -11.19 -6.73 -1.22
CA ASN A 115 -11.67 -8.02 -0.75
C ASN A 115 -12.25 -8.86 -1.91
N SER A 116 -12.80 -10.04 -1.60
CA SER A 116 -13.44 -10.92 -2.61
C SER A 116 -14.65 -10.30 -3.33
N GLN A 117 -15.20 -9.21 -2.80
CA GLN A 117 -16.31 -8.46 -3.39
C GLN A 117 -15.81 -7.23 -4.19
N GLY A 118 -14.50 -7.07 -4.37
CA GLY A 118 -13.90 -5.92 -5.06
C GLY A 118 -13.88 -4.63 -4.23
N LEU A 119 -14.32 -4.68 -2.96
CA LEU A 119 -14.45 -3.51 -2.11
C LEU A 119 -13.14 -3.19 -1.37
N PRO A 120 -12.78 -1.90 -1.27
CA PRO A 120 -11.64 -1.48 -0.49
C PRO A 120 -11.95 -1.53 1.00
N GLY A 121 -10.88 -1.59 1.79
CA GLY A 121 -10.92 -1.57 3.24
C GLY A 121 -11.32 -0.21 3.83
N PRO A 122 -11.60 -0.18 5.14
CA PRO A 122 -12.06 1.02 5.82
C PRO A 122 -11.02 2.14 5.82
N GLU A 123 -9.72 1.82 5.84
CA GLU A 123 -8.62 2.79 5.81
C GLU A 123 -8.72 3.74 4.61
N PHE A 124 -8.90 3.16 3.41
CA PHE A 124 -9.07 3.91 2.17
C PHE A 124 -10.28 4.85 2.24
N LEU A 125 -11.44 4.36 2.70
CA LEU A 125 -12.64 5.20 2.79
C LEU A 125 -12.46 6.37 3.76
N ARG A 126 -11.69 6.18 4.84
CA ARG A 126 -11.40 7.27 5.78
C ARG A 126 -10.54 8.35 5.14
N ARG A 127 -9.49 7.97 4.39
CA ARG A 127 -8.65 8.93 3.66
C ARG A 127 -9.42 9.63 2.55
N TYR A 128 -10.14 8.87 1.73
CA TYR A 128 -10.95 9.44 0.65
C TYR A 128 -11.95 10.48 1.17
N ARG A 129 -12.59 10.23 2.31
CA ARG A 129 -13.47 11.22 2.94
C ARG A 129 -12.75 12.51 3.36
N VAL A 130 -11.48 12.44 3.76
CA VAL A 130 -10.70 13.60 4.18
C VAL A 130 -10.25 14.41 2.97
N PHE A 131 -9.72 13.75 1.93
CA PHE A 131 -9.12 14.42 0.78
C PHE A 131 -10.11 14.75 -0.35
N HIS A 132 -11.23 14.02 -0.42
CA HIS A 132 -12.26 14.14 -1.47
C HIS A 132 -13.66 14.31 -0.85
N ALA A 133 -13.77 15.15 0.19
CA ALA A 133 -15.00 15.31 0.98
C ALA A 133 -16.24 15.64 0.12
N ASP A 134 -16.14 16.60 -0.79
CA ASP A 134 -17.26 17.02 -1.65
C ASP A 134 -17.73 15.89 -2.58
N GLU A 135 -16.79 15.13 -3.14
CA GLU A 135 -17.10 13.98 -4.01
C GLU A 135 -17.69 12.82 -3.20
N TYR A 136 -17.19 12.61 -1.98
CA TYR A 136 -17.73 11.64 -1.05
C TYR A 136 -19.19 11.97 -0.71
N GLU A 137 -19.50 13.22 -0.34
CA GLU A 137 -20.87 13.66 -0.02
C GLU A 137 -21.80 13.49 -1.23
N THR A 138 -21.32 13.81 -2.42
CA THR A 138 -22.06 13.63 -3.68
C THR A 138 -22.40 12.15 -3.94
N ILE A 139 -21.46 11.23 -3.74
CA ILE A 139 -21.70 9.79 -3.99
C ILE A 139 -22.57 9.16 -2.90
N VAL A 140 -22.36 9.54 -1.65
CA VAL A 140 -23.03 8.93 -0.51
C VAL A 140 -24.44 9.47 -0.32
N GLY A 141 -24.68 10.74 -0.67
CA GLY A 141 -25.96 11.41 -0.43
C GLY A 141 -26.15 11.68 1.05
N GLY A 142 -25.71 12.85 1.50
CA GLY A 142 -25.72 13.25 2.91
C GLY A 142 -24.49 14.11 3.22
N ASN A 143 -24.10 14.15 4.49
CA ASN A 143 -22.85 14.79 4.92
C ASN A 143 -21.71 13.76 5.02
N ALA A 144 -20.49 14.26 5.25
CA ALA A 144 -19.26 13.46 5.39
C ALA A 144 -19.36 12.31 6.43
N PHE A 145 -20.26 12.38 7.41
CA PHE A 145 -20.38 11.35 8.44
C PHE A 145 -21.28 10.18 8.02
N THR A 146 -21.97 10.30 6.89
CA THR A 146 -22.87 9.25 6.38
C THR A 146 -22.06 8.03 5.96
N ARG A 147 -22.48 6.84 6.45
CA ARG A 147 -21.81 5.58 6.11
C ARG A 147 -22.27 5.08 4.72
N PRO A 148 -21.33 4.78 3.81
CA PRO A 148 -21.67 4.41 2.44
C PRO A 148 -22.13 2.95 2.36
N ARG A 149 -23.14 2.69 1.54
CA ARG A 149 -23.56 1.33 1.15
C ARG A 149 -22.51 0.68 0.24
N SER A 150 -22.56 -0.64 0.08
CA SER A 150 -21.58 -1.39 -0.73
C SER A 150 -21.43 -0.87 -2.16
N ALA A 151 -22.55 -0.54 -2.83
CA ALA A 151 -22.51 0.04 -4.18
C ALA A 151 -21.82 1.42 -4.21
N GLN A 152 -22.01 2.24 -3.19
CA GLN A 152 -21.37 3.56 -3.05
C GLN A 152 -19.87 3.40 -2.77
N ARG A 153 -19.49 2.46 -1.90
CA ARG A 153 -18.08 2.10 -1.65
C ARG A 153 -17.37 1.65 -2.91
N LEU A 154 -18.04 0.82 -3.73
CA LEU A 154 -17.50 0.38 -5.01
C LEU A 154 -17.33 1.56 -5.96
N ARG A 155 -18.33 2.46 -6.04
CA ARG A 155 -18.25 3.66 -6.88
C ARG A 155 -17.08 4.56 -6.48
N ILE A 156 -16.94 4.85 -5.18
CA ILE A 156 -15.79 5.60 -4.62
C ILE A 156 -14.46 4.92 -5.02
N ALA A 157 -14.38 3.59 -4.85
CA ALA A 157 -13.18 2.85 -5.21
C ALA A 157 -12.85 2.95 -6.70
N LEU A 158 -13.84 2.81 -7.58
CA LEU A 158 -13.64 2.88 -9.03
C LEU A 158 -13.20 4.28 -9.47
N THR A 159 -13.80 5.33 -8.89
CA THR A 159 -13.38 6.71 -9.13
C THR A 159 -11.91 6.91 -8.78
N GLU A 160 -11.49 6.49 -7.58
CA GLU A 160 -10.10 6.68 -7.16
C GLU A 160 -9.13 5.80 -7.95
N ARG A 161 -9.50 4.55 -8.25
CA ARG A 161 -8.70 3.66 -9.09
C ARG A 161 -8.39 4.30 -10.43
N GLN A 162 -9.35 5.00 -11.03
CA GLN A 162 -9.12 5.73 -12.27
C GLN A 162 -8.05 6.82 -12.12
N ARG A 163 -8.05 7.57 -11.01
CA ARG A 163 -7.00 8.56 -10.69
C ARG A 163 -5.64 7.88 -10.56
N VAL A 164 -5.57 6.80 -9.79
CA VAL A 164 -4.35 5.99 -9.60
C VAL A 164 -3.82 5.45 -10.93
N TYR A 165 -4.68 4.96 -11.83
CA TYR A 165 -4.28 4.46 -13.14
C TYR A 165 -3.70 5.57 -14.02
N LEU A 166 -4.31 6.76 -14.01
CA LEU A 166 -3.79 7.92 -14.73
C LEU A 166 -2.46 8.38 -14.15
N HIS A 167 -2.37 8.46 -12.82
CA HIS A 167 -1.15 8.83 -12.11
C HIS A 167 0.01 7.87 -12.44
N ALA A 168 -0.23 6.55 -12.36
CA ALA A 168 0.79 5.54 -12.68
C ALA A 168 1.27 5.57 -14.13
N ARG A 169 0.40 5.97 -15.08
CA ARG A 169 0.77 6.16 -16.49
C ARG A 169 1.68 7.38 -16.68
N ASN A 170 1.43 8.46 -15.94
CA ASN A 170 2.19 9.70 -16.03
C ASN A 170 3.55 9.60 -15.32
N GLN A 171 3.67 8.72 -14.32
CA GLN A 171 4.92 8.41 -13.63
C GLN A 171 5.85 7.44 -14.40
N ARG A 172 5.56 7.14 -15.67
CA ARG A 172 6.45 6.28 -16.46
C ARG A 172 7.84 6.93 -16.48
N PRO A 173 8.91 6.26 -16.04
CA PRO A 173 10.25 6.79 -16.21
C PRO A 173 10.42 7.04 -17.71
N ALA A 174 10.84 8.26 -18.07
CA ALA A 174 11.35 8.51 -19.41
C ALA A 174 12.35 7.39 -19.67
N LEU A 175 12.04 6.52 -20.63
CA LEU A 175 13.05 5.57 -21.10
C LEU A 175 14.27 6.43 -21.42
N PRO A 176 15.48 6.12 -20.91
CA PRO A 176 16.64 6.75 -21.49
C PRO A 176 16.53 6.47 -22.99
N GLU A 177 16.51 7.54 -23.80
CA GLU A 177 16.65 7.41 -25.25
C GLU A 177 17.85 6.50 -25.45
N VAL A 178 17.59 5.24 -25.78
CA VAL A 178 18.66 4.33 -26.15
C VAL A 178 19.21 4.99 -27.41
N PRO A 179 20.45 5.49 -27.43
CA PRO A 179 21.00 5.99 -28.67
C PRO A 179 20.90 4.80 -29.61
N VAL A 180 20.15 4.94 -30.69
CA VAL A 180 20.13 3.94 -31.74
C VAL A 180 21.54 3.99 -32.31
N TRP A 181 22.43 3.13 -31.82
CA TRP A 181 23.65 2.81 -32.52
C TRP A 181 23.19 2.04 -33.73
N THR A 182 22.85 2.74 -34.82
CA THR A 182 22.83 2.15 -36.14
C THR A 182 24.27 1.75 -36.43
N PRO A 183 24.62 0.45 -36.48
CA PRO A 183 25.90 0.09 -37.04
C PRO A 183 25.84 0.49 -38.52
N THR A 184 26.54 1.56 -38.88
CA THR A 184 26.86 1.85 -40.27
C THR A 184 27.70 0.68 -40.76
N LEU A 185 27.04 -0.32 -41.34
CA LEU A 185 27.72 -1.35 -42.10
C LEU A 185 28.37 -0.63 -43.28
N ALA A 186 29.66 -0.34 -43.14
CA ALA A 186 30.49 0.04 -44.26
C ALA A 186 30.55 -1.15 -45.21
N ILE A 187 29.62 -1.18 -46.17
CA ILE A 187 29.71 -2.06 -47.32
C ILE A 187 30.95 -1.59 -48.07
N ARG A 188 32.09 -2.27 -47.86
CA ARG A 188 33.27 -2.14 -48.72
C ARG A 188 32.82 -2.48 -50.14
N GLY A 189 32.69 -1.45 -50.98
CA GLY A 189 32.51 -1.64 -52.41
C GLY A 189 33.74 -2.31 -53.00
N PRO A 190 33.58 -3.27 -53.93
CA PRO A 190 34.70 -3.98 -54.53
C PRO A 190 35.61 -3.00 -55.28
N GLU A 191 36.88 -3.09 -54.96
CA GLU A 191 38.00 -2.45 -55.62
C GLU A 191 37.92 -2.57 -57.16
N SER A 192 37.99 -1.42 -57.83
CA SER A 192 38.00 -1.34 -59.29
C SER A 192 39.37 -1.74 -59.83
N PRO A 193 39.45 -2.58 -60.88
CA PRO A 193 40.72 -3.03 -61.41
C PRO A 193 41.41 -1.92 -62.23
N THR A 194 42.66 -1.67 -61.88
CA THR A 194 43.63 -0.87 -62.65
C THR A 194 43.79 -1.48 -64.04
N LYS A 195 43.61 -0.68 -65.10
CA LYS A 195 44.02 -1.06 -66.47
C LYS A 195 45.37 -0.42 -66.83
N PRO A 196 46.17 -1.09 -67.67
CA PRO A 196 47.56 -0.75 -67.98
C PRO A 196 47.70 0.42 -68.96
#